data_AF-A0A3D1JU54-F1
#
_entry.id   AF-A0A3D1JU54-F1
#
_cell.length_a   1.000
_cell.length_b   1.000
_cell.length_c   1.000
_cell.angle_alpha   90.00
_cell.angle_beta   90.00
_cell.angle_gamma   90.00
#
_symmetry.space_group_name_H-M   'P 1'
#
loop_
_entity.id
_entity.type
_entity.pdbx_description
1 polymer ?
#
loop_
_entity_poly.entity_id
_entity_poly.type
_entity_poly.pdbx_seq_one_letter_code
_entity_poly.pdbx_strand_id
1 'polypeptide(L)'
;MRTLAEYCLPLVKIGGRFVSYKSANSDEEIKAAENAIKILGGKIEKIEDLCLPISGEKRRLIVIKKIAATPKKYPRGQGKEKKQPL
;
A
#
# COMPACT_ATOMS: atom_id res chain seq x y z
N MET A 1 5.77 2.99 2.25
CA MET A 1 4.70 2.06 1.84
C MET A 1 4.93 1.55 0.42
N ARG A 2 5.72 2.28 -0.39
CA ARG A 2 6.25 1.91 -1.70
C ARG A 2 6.57 0.42 -1.89
N THR A 3 7.48 -0.13 -1.09
CA THR A 3 7.89 -1.54 -1.15
C THR A 3 6.74 -2.52 -0.86
N LEU A 4 5.90 -2.22 0.14
CA LEU A 4 4.77 -3.06 0.50
C LEU A 4 3.71 -3.08 -0.62
N ALA A 5 3.44 -1.93 -1.23
CA ALA A 5 2.55 -1.85 -2.38
C ALA A 5 3.07 -2.72 -3.54
N GLU A 6 4.37 -2.69 -3.83
CA GLU A 6 4.98 -3.49 -4.90
C GLU A 6 4.88 -5.00 -4.67
N TYR A 7 4.99 -5.48 -3.42
CA TYR A 7 4.80 -6.89 -3.13
C TYR A 7 3.33 -7.31 -3.08
N CYS A 8 2.45 -6.45 -2.55
CA CYS A 8 1.07 -6.85 -2.27
C CYS A 8 0.12 -6.64 -3.45
N LEU A 9 0.21 -5.52 -4.18
CA LEU A 9 -0.74 -5.21 -5.25
C LEU A 9 -0.72 -6.19 -6.43
N PRO A 10 0.39 -6.83 -6.84
CA PRO A 10 0.38 -7.88 -7.87
C PRO A 10 -0.45 -9.10 -7.50
N LEU A 11 -0.64 -9.37 -6.20
CA LEU A 11 -1.38 -10.53 -5.70
C LEU A 11 -2.90 -10.30 -5.64
N VAL A 12 -3.34 -9.05 -5.81
CA VAL A 12 -4.75 -8.67 -5.69
C VAL A 12 -5.42 -8.68 -7.06
N LYS A 13 -6.55 -9.39 -7.18
CA LYS A 13 -7.40 -9.36 -8.38
C LYS A 13 -8.00 -7.97 -8.61
N ILE A 14 -8.27 -7.61 -9.87
CA ILE A 14 -8.99 -6.37 -10.20
C ILE A 14 -10.35 -6.35 -9.48
N GLY A 15 -10.69 -5.21 -8.89
CA GLY A 15 -11.85 -5.03 -8.00
C GLY A 15 -11.61 -5.43 -6.53
N GLY A 16 -10.52 -6.15 -6.24
CA GLY A 16 -10.10 -6.50 -4.89
C GLY A 16 -9.48 -5.34 -4.11
N ARG A 17 -9.11 -5.59 -2.85
CA ARG A 17 -8.51 -4.60 -1.95
C ARG A 17 -7.25 -5.14 -1.28
N PHE A 18 -6.23 -4.29 -1.24
CA PHE A 18 -5.08 -4.43 -0.37
C PHE A 18 -5.27 -3.46 0.81
N VAL A 19 -5.21 -3.95 2.05
CA VAL A 19 -5.34 -3.13 3.26
C VAL A 19 -4.02 -3.12 4.00
N SER A 20 -3.42 -1.94 4.14
CA SER A 20 -2.15 -1.75 4.84
C SER A 20 -2.40 -1.21 6.25
N TYR A 21 -1.95 -1.93 7.27
CA TYR A 21 -2.02 -1.52 8.68
C TYR A 21 -0.75 -0.77 9.10
N LYS A 22 -0.92 0.44 9.65
CA LYS A 22 0.17 1.38 9.93
C LYS A 22 -0.06 2.19 11.21
N SER A 23 0.97 2.92 11.65
CA SER A 23 0.83 3.92 12.72
C SER A 23 0.04 5.13 12.23
N ALA A 24 -0.53 5.91 13.14
CA ALA A 24 -1.27 7.12 12.76
C ALA A 24 -0.41 8.17 12.03
N ASN A 25 0.90 8.23 12.32
CA ASN A 25 1.82 9.23 11.74
C ASN A 25 2.39 8.79 10.38
N SER A 26 1.55 8.25 9.50
CA SER A 26 1.99 7.64 8.23
C SER A 26 1.77 8.52 6.99
N ASP A 27 1.39 9.79 7.15
CA ASP A 27 1.00 10.66 6.03
C ASP A 27 2.08 10.83 4.97
N GLU A 28 3.32 11.08 5.38
CA GLU A 28 4.46 11.17 4.46
C GLU A 28 4.72 9.82 3.74
N GLU A 29 4.57 8.71 4.46
CA GLU A 29 4.75 7.37 3.92
C GLU A 29 3.67 7.04 2.86
N ILE A 30 2.43 7.51 3.08
CA ILE A 30 1.30 7.37 2.18
C ILE A 30 1.54 8.21 0.93
N LYS A 31 1.83 9.51 1.11
CA LYS A 31 2.10 10.45 0.01
C LYS A 31 3.23 9.97 -0.89
N ALA A 32 4.33 9.51 -0.29
CA ALA A 32 5.47 8.95 -1.03
C ALA A 32 5.13 7.67 -1.82
N ALA A 33 4.05 6.97 -1.46
CA ALA A 33 3.65 5.72 -2.11
C ALA A 33 2.51 5.89 -3.13
N GLU A 34 1.89 7.05 -3.25
CA GLU A 34 0.79 7.28 -4.19
C GLU A 34 1.17 6.96 -5.63
N ASN A 35 2.36 7.37 -6.05
CA ASN A 35 2.87 7.08 -7.39
C ASN A 35 3.09 5.57 -7.59
N ALA A 36 3.72 4.89 -6.63
CA ALA A 36 3.90 3.45 -6.66
C ALA A 36 2.56 2.71 -6.77
N ILE A 37 1.58 3.10 -5.94
CA ILE A 37 0.23 2.52 -5.93
C ILE A 37 -0.42 2.67 -7.30
N LYS A 38 -0.33 3.87 -7.91
CA LYS A 38 -0.86 4.15 -9.25
C LYS A 38 -0.18 3.28 -10.32
N ILE A 39 1.16 3.21 -10.32
CA ILE A 39 1.94 2.38 -11.25
C ILE A 39 1.54 0.90 -11.17
N LEU A 40 1.23 0.43 -9.96
CA LEU A 40 0.86 -0.95 -9.67
C LEU A 40 -0.65 -1.21 -9.85
N GLY A 41 -1.40 -0.28 -10.43
CA GLY A 41 -2.82 -0.43 -10.73
C GLY A 41 -3.74 -0.33 -9.52
N GLY A 42 -3.27 0.25 -8.42
CA GLY A 42 -4.05 0.55 -7.23
C GLY A 42 -4.54 2.00 -7.18
N LYS A 43 -5.53 2.26 -6.34
CA LYS A 43 -6.00 3.59 -5.95
C LYS A 43 -6.36 3.57 -4.46
N ILE A 44 -5.91 4.56 -3.70
CA ILE A 44 -6.33 4.73 -2.30
C ILE A 44 -7.85 5.00 -2.33
N GLU A 45 -8.60 4.11 -1.69
CA GLU A 45 -10.06 4.18 -1.59
C GLU A 45 -10.48 4.92 -0.32
N LYS A 46 -9.84 4.59 0.81
CA LYS A 46 -10.08 5.23 2.10
C LYS A 46 -8.89 5.05 3.04
N ILE A 47 -8.80 5.95 4.02
CA ILE A 47 -7.86 5.88 5.13
C ILE A 47 -8.71 5.94 6.41
N GLU A 48 -8.59 4.94 7.27
CA GLU A 48 -9.38 4.82 8.50
C GLU A 48 -8.47 4.84 9.71
N ASP A 49 -8.71 5.76 10.63
CA ASP A 49 -8.02 5.84 11.92
C ASP A 49 -8.79 5.07 12.98
N LEU A 50 -8.05 4.34 13.81
CA LEU A 50 -8.60 3.55 14.91
C LEU A 50 -7.68 3.58 16.13
N CYS A 51 -8.27 3.44 17.31
CA CYS A 51 -7.54 3.23 18.55
C CYS A 51 -7.58 1.76 18.92
N LEU A 52 -6.44 1.18 19.28
CA LEU A 52 -6.41 -0.19 19.78
C LEU A 52 -7.12 -0.27 21.14
N PRO A 53 -7.99 -1.29 21.36
CA PRO A 53 -8.87 -1.32 22.52
C PRO A 53 -8.14 -1.49 23.86
N ILE A 54 -6.94 -2.07 23.85
CA ILE A 54 -6.17 -2.36 25.07
C ILE A 54 -5.09 -1.30 25.30
N SER A 55 -4.27 -1.01 24.30
CA SER A 55 -3.14 -0.09 24.45
C SER A 55 -3.49 1.38 24.21
N GLY A 56 -4.66 1.68 23.63
CA GLY A 56 -5.05 3.04 23.25
C GLY A 56 -4.22 3.62 22.08
N GLU A 57 -3.29 2.85 21.51
CA GLU A 57 -2.44 3.32 20.42
C GLU A 57 -3.26 3.66 19.18
N LYS A 58 -2.95 4.82 18.57
CA LYS A 58 -3.56 5.23 17.31
C LYS A 58 -2.91 4.50 16.14
N ARG A 59 -3.74 3.82 15.37
CA ARG A 59 -3.39 3.04 14.19
C ARG A 59 -4.24 3.50 13.02
N ARG A 60 -3.77 3.17 11.83
CA ARG A 60 -4.36 3.60 10.57
C ARG A 60 -4.43 2.42 9.60
N LEU A 61 -5.58 2.24 8.97
CA LEU A 61 -5.81 1.30 7.88
C LEU A 61 -5.89 2.08 6.57
N ILE A 62 -5.00 1.76 5.63
CA ILE A 62 -5.00 2.36 4.29
C ILE A 62 -5.57 1.32 3.34
N VAL A 63 -6.78 1.57 2.83
CA VAL A 63 -7.48 0.67 1.92
C VAL A 63 -7.19 1.09 0.48
N ILE A 64 -6.56 0.19 -0.27
CA ILE A 64 -6.16 0.40 -1.66
C ILE A 64 -6.96 -0.54 -2.54
N LYS A 65 -7.84 0.03 -3.37
CA LYS A 65 -8.61 -0.72 -4.36
C LYS A 65 -7.75 -1.02 -5.58
N LYS A 66 -7.81 -2.27 -6.04
CA LYS A 66 -7.20 -2.69 -7.30
C LYS A 66 -8.10 -2.30 -8.47
N ILE A 67 -7.66 -1.33 -9.28
CA ILE A 67 -8.46 -0.78 -10.38
C ILE A 67 -7.94 -1.15 -11.77
N ALA A 68 -6.68 -1.57 -11.88
CA ALA A 68 -6.07 -2.02 -13.12
C ALA A 68 -5.08 -3.16 -12.85
N ALA A 69 -4.75 -3.94 -13.89
CA ALA A 69 -3.73 -4.99 -13.79
C ALA A 69 -2.36 -4.40 -13.42
N THR A 70 -1.57 -5.11 -12.61
CA THR A 70 -0.16 -4.74 -12.41
C THR A 70 0.62 -5.03 -13.69
N PRO A 71 1.49 -4.12 -14.16
CA PRO A 71 2.45 -4.45 -15.21
C PRO A 71 3.32 -5.67 -14.85
N LYS A 72 3.56 -6.57 -15.81
CA LYS A 72 4.31 -7.84 -15.60
C LYS A 72 5.73 -7.67 -15.05
N LYS A 73 6.31 -6.47 -15.15
CA LYS A 73 7.64 -6.14 -14.61
C LYS A 73 7.68 -5.99 -13.09
N TYR A 74 6.54 -6.08 -12.42
CA TYR A 74 6.41 -5.98 -10.96
C TYR A 74 5.91 -7.29 -10.35
N PRO A 75 6.42 -7.69 -9.17
CA PRO A 75 7.50 -7.03 -8.44
C PRO A 75 8.84 -7.11 -9.19
N ARG A 76 9.72 -6.10 -9.05
CA ARG A 76 10.96 -5.99 -9.85
C ARG A 76 12.00 -7.08 -9.59
N GLY A 77 11.86 -7.84 -8.51
CA GLY A 77 12.74 -8.89 -8.05
C GLY A 77 14.11 -8.39 -7.58
N GLN A 78 14.96 -9.35 -7.19
CA GLN A 78 16.37 -9.13 -6.86
C GLN A 78 16.62 -8.08 -5.76
N GLY A 79 15.63 -7.86 -4.88
CA GLY A 79 15.68 -6.89 -3.79
C GLY A 79 15.59 -5.42 -4.24
N LYS A 80 15.28 -5.14 -5.52
CA LYS A 80 15.12 -3.77 -6.03
C LYS A 80 13.99 -3.02 -5.34
N GLU A 81 12.98 -3.72 -4.87
CA GLU A 81 11.83 -3.15 -4.14
C GLU A 81 12.24 -2.54 -2.80
N LYS A 82 13.28 -3.10 -2.17
CA LYS A 82 13.87 -2.61 -0.92
C LYS A 82 14.98 -1.59 -1.17
N LYS A 83 15.88 -1.86 -2.12
CA LYS A 83 17.05 -1.01 -2.42
C LYS A 83 16.67 0.30 -3.12
N GLN A 84 15.66 0.28 -3.98
CA GLN A 84 15.20 1.44 -4.76
C GLN A 84 13.66 1.46 -4.82
N PRO A 85 12.97 1.83 -3.73
CA PRO A 85 11.51 1.84 -3.69
C PRO A 85 10.91 2.84 -4.71
N LEU A 86 9.82 2.43 -5.38
CA LEU A 86 9.09 3.20 -6.41
C LEU A 86 8.56 4.55 -5.94
#